data_AF-A0A1G6UPM8-F1
#
_entry.id   AF-A0A1G6UPM8-F1
#
_cell.length_a   1.000
_cell.length_b   1.000
_cell.length_c   1.000
_cell.angle_alpha   90.00
_cell.angle_beta   90.00
_cell.angle_gamma   90.00
#
_symmetry.space_group_name_H-M   'P 1'
#
loop_
_entity.id
_entity.type
_entity.pdbx_description
1 polymer ?
#
loop_
_entity_poly.entity_id
_entity_poly.type
_entity_poly.pdbx_seq_one_letter_code
_entity_poly.pdbx_strand_id
1 'polypeptide(L)'
;MTLLAGAGIGVLETGEQGFDAAERDLWVTSGETRITSAGGGGFENTLYNSRNLSAEIEAHEDVQHAIPLAFDTVYVSTNHSDEFHTFVATGVPGGGPVVQITEGEGLQGDTHYANGTYEGEMTREVVIDKETADTLNISTGDTVNIGGSLAAARQNQFTIVGISPTFERMLGTPTVTMPLSELHQATGTTQTEPATFITITVEDGASVNTVQKDLEEAYPEYEIRTNQEQLSAVLQEQVLLLAAAGALVLLAIGSGIALTVSLLSLVIHQQRQTFAALTAQGISRSLLVSTVIGQGFIIGLIGGAIGILLTVPAVSIFNRLAAAIVGFEGLLQTAPWIYGTGLGIAVVVGTIAAATAGWRISRTPPLELLH
;
A
#
# COMPACT_ATOMS: atom_id res chain seq x y z
N MET A 1 -17.88 -2.25 2.72
CA MET A 1 -17.27 -3.59 2.67
C MET A 1 -16.28 -3.70 1.52
N THR A 2 -16.75 -3.57 0.27
CA THR A 2 -15.92 -3.53 -0.94
C THR A 2 -14.74 -2.56 -0.85
N LEU A 3 -14.97 -1.35 -0.35
CA LEU A 3 -13.92 -0.34 -0.13
C LEU A 3 -12.81 -0.79 0.83
N LEU A 4 -13.19 -1.38 1.96
CA LEU A 4 -12.25 -1.72 3.04
C LEU A 4 -11.57 -3.08 2.81
N ALA A 5 -12.30 -4.08 2.31
CA ALA A 5 -11.72 -5.35 1.87
C ALA A 5 -10.84 -5.16 0.64
N GLY A 6 -11.22 -4.23 -0.24
CA GLY A 6 -10.40 -3.83 -1.38
C GLY A 6 -9.15 -3.06 -0.98
N ALA A 7 -9.23 -2.20 0.05
CA ALA A 7 -8.04 -1.57 0.62
C ALA A 7 -7.08 -2.63 1.20
N GLY A 8 -7.59 -3.58 2.00
CA GLY A 8 -6.73 -4.58 2.65
C GLY A 8 -6.00 -5.51 1.69
N ILE A 9 -6.68 -6.00 0.64
CA ILE A 9 -6.07 -6.93 -0.32
C ILE A 9 -5.39 -6.18 -1.47
N GLY A 10 -5.86 -4.98 -1.82
CA GLY A 10 -5.17 -4.09 -2.75
C GLY A 10 -3.80 -3.68 -2.23
N VAL A 11 -3.63 -3.44 -0.92
CA VAL A 11 -2.32 -3.18 -0.31
C VAL A 11 -1.40 -4.40 -0.40
N LEU A 12 -1.92 -5.62 -0.25
CA LEU A 12 -1.13 -6.86 -0.42
C LEU A 12 -0.68 -7.05 -1.87
N GLU A 13 -1.62 -6.98 -2.82
CA GLU A 13 -1.35 -7.23 -4.24
C GLU A 13 -0.48 -6.11 -4.85
N THR A 14 -0.70 -4.85 -4.45
CA THR A 14 0.15 -3.71 -4.84
C THR A 14 1.52 -3.79 -4.17
N GLY A 15 1.58 -4.25 -2.92
CA GLY A 15 2.83 -4.48 -2.20
C GLY A 15 3.69 -5.57 -2.86
N GLU A 16 3.11 -6.74 -3.14
CA GLU A 16 3.77 -7.82 -3.88
C GLU A 16 4.25 -7.34 -5.25
N GLN A 17 3.39 -6.66 -6.01
CA GLN A 17 3.77 -6.10 -7.31
C GLN A 17 4.88 -5.04 -7.20
N GLY A 18 4.91 -4.24 -6.14
CA GLY A 18 5.94 -3.23 -5.91
C GLY A 18 7.32 -3.86 -5.63
N PHE A 19 7.36 -4.90 -4.80
CA PHE A 19 8.61 -5.63 -4.49
C PHE A 19 9.08 -6.51 -5.67
N ASP A 20 8.17 -7.18 -6.38
CA ASP A 20 8.51 -8.01 -7.54
C ASP A 20 8.94 -7.16 -8.75
N ALA A 21 8.35 -5.97 -8.93
CA ALA A 21 8.75 -5.05 -9.99
C ALA A 21 10.13 -4.42 -9.77
N ALA A 22 10.71 -4.52 -8.57
CA ALA A 22 12.05 -4.01 -8.28
C ALA A 22 13.18 -4.89 -8.85
N GLU A 23 12.86 -6.08 -9.40
CA GLU A 23 13.81 -7.07 -9.93
C GLU A 23 14.93 -7.40 -8.90
N ARG A 24 14.51 -7.59 -7.64
CA ARG A 24 15.39 -7.98 -6.51
C ARG A 24 14.97 -9.32 -5.95
N ASP A 25 15.96 -10.10 -5.56
CA ASP A 25 15.77 -11.45 -5.02
C ASP A 25 15.73 -11.47 -3.49
N LEU A 26 16.64 -10.71 -2.86
CA LEU A 26 16.78 -10.66 -1.40
C LEU A 26 16.94 -9.21 -0.89
N TRP A 27 16.57 -9.03 0.37
CA TRP A 27 16.61 -7.78 1.12
C TRP A 27 17.38 -8.00 2.41
N VAL A 28 18.36 -7.15 2.68
CA VAL A 28 19.07 -7.10 3.95
C VAL A 28 18.50 -5.97 4.78
N THR A 29 18.20 -6.25 6.05
CA THR A 29 17.74 -5.28 7.05
C THR A 29 18.43 -5.52 8.39
N SER A 30 18.47 -4.52 9.26
CA SER A 30 18.81 -4.73 10.68
C SER A 30 17.61 -4.36 11.56
N GLY A 31 17.07 -5.35 12.27
CA GLY A 31 15.95 -5.18 13.21
C GLY A 31 14.58 -4.90 12.56
N GLU A 32 13.64 -4.39 13.37
CA GLU A 32 12.30 -4.01 12.93
C GLU A 32 12.41 -2.83 11.95
N THR A 33 11.88 -2.99 10.74
CA THR A 33 11.87 -1.96 9.69
C THR A 33 10.78 -0.92 9.98
N ARG A 34 10.94 -0.15 11.05
CA ARG A 34 9.89 0.73 11.55
C ARG A 34 9.57 1.87 10.58
N ILE A 35 8.29 1.97 10.21
CA ILE A 35 7.76 3.19 9.57
C ILE A 35 7.54 4.24 10.66
N THR A 36 8.38 5.27 10.72
CA THR A 36 8.22 6.35 11.70
C THR A 36 7.22 7.38 11.19
N SER A 37 6.35 7.86 12.09
CA SER A 37 5.40 8.95 11.84
C SER A 37 5.95 10.32 12.23
N ALA A 38 7.15 10.39 12.81
CA ALA A 38 7.79 11.63 13.22
C ALA A 38 8.62 12.20 12.08
N GLY A 39 8.05 13.12 11.30
CA GLY A 39 8.79 13.89 10.28
C GLY A 39 8.21 13.85 8.87
N GLY A 40 7.19 13.03 8.60
CA GLY A 40 6.56 12.96 7.26
C GLY A 40 6.33 11.54 6.72
N GLY A 41 6.67 10.50 7.48
CA GLY A 41 6.61 9.12 7.02
C GLY A 41 7.96 8.69 6.43
N GLY A 42 8.43 7.50 6.81
CA GLY A 42 9.68 6.93 6.29
C GLY A 42 10.12 5.72 7.11
N PHE A 43 10.96 4.87 6.52
CA PHE A 43 11.58 3.74 7.20
C PHE A 43 12.74 4.20 8.10
N GLU A 44 12.96 3.57 9.25
CA GLU A 44 14.19 3.77 10.01
C GLU A 44 15.39 3.25 9.23
N ASN A 45 16.40 4.10 9.07
CA ASN A 45 17.69 3.70 8.54
C ASN A 45 18.48 2.97 9.62
N THR A 46 18.47 1.64 9.58
CA THR A 46 19.07 0.80 10.61
C THR A 46 20.40 0.18 10.18
N LEU A 47 20.70 0.15 8.87
CA LEU A 47 21.98 -0.34 8.35
C LEU A 47 23.00 0.80 8.37
N TYR A 48 24.08 0.64 9.11
CA TYR A 48 25.18 1.61 9.15
C TYR A 48 26.38 1.10 8.36
N ASN A 49 27.21 2.01 7.86
CA ASN A 49 28.34 1.65 6.97
C ASN A 49 27.87 0.82 5.76
N SER A 50 26.69 1.17 5.25
CA SER A 50 25.91 0.36 4.31
C SER A 50 26.65 0.05 3.01
N ARG A 51 27.51 0.97 2.54
CA ARG A 51 28.31 0.78 1.33
C ARG A 51 29.38 -0.29 1.50
N ASN A 52 30.08 -0.31 2.63
CA ASN A 52 31.08 -1.33 2.89
C ASN A 52 30.42 -2.70 3.05
N LEU A 53 29.32 -2.78 3.80
CA LEU A 53 28.54 -4.01 3.92
C LEU A 53 28.05 -4.50 2.55
N SER A 54 27.55 -3.59 1.71
CA SER A 54 27.11 -3.94 0.37
C SER A 54 28.25 -4.48 -0.49
N ALA A 55 29.44 -3.87 -0.44
CA ALA A 55 30.61 -4.35 -1.16
C ALA A 55 31.10 -5.72 -0.66
N GLU A 56 30.98 -5.99 0.65
CA GLU A 56 31.28 -7.30 1.22
C GLU A 56 30.28 -8.37 0.76
N ILE A 57 28.99 -8.05 0.69
CA ILE A 57 27.94 -8.95 0.20
C ILE A 57 28.07 -9.20 -1.31
N GLU A 58 28.37 -8.17 -2.10
CA GLU A 58 28.60 -8.27 -3.54
C GLU A 58 29.85 -9.08 -3.89
N ALA A 59 30.77 -9.28 -2.94
CA ALA A 59 31.94 -10.15 -3.13
C ALA A 59 31.59 -11.66 -3.04
N HIS A 60 30.36 -12.02 -2.67
CA HIS A 60 29.89 -13.40 -2.66
C HIS A 60 29.72 -13.94 -4.09
N GLU A 61 30.17 -15.18 -4.36
CA GLU A 61 30.28 -15.71 -5.73
C GLU A 61 28.96 -15.83 -6.50
N ASP A 62 27.85 -16.03 -5.76
CA ASP A 62 26.50 -16.13 -6.32
C ASP A 62 25.69 -14.81 -6.23
N VAL A 63 26.32 -13.69 -5.85
CA VAL A 63 25.67 -12.37 -5.81
C VAL A 63 26.14 -11.53 -7.00
N GLN A 64 25.19 -11.15 -7.85
CA GLN A 64 25.47 -10.30 -9.01
C GLN A 64 25.59 -8.82 -8.61
N HIS A 65 24.65 -8.36 -7.79
CA HIS A 65 24.61 -6.98 -7.31
C HIS A 65 24.13 -6.92 -5.87
N ALA A 66 24.77 -6.08 -5.06
CA ALA A 66 24.22 -5.63 -3.78
C ALA A 66 24.17 -4.11 -3.79
N ILE A 67 22.98 -3.53 -3.57
CA ILE A 67 22.74 -2.10 -3.72
C ILE A 67 22.11 -1.55 -2.44
N PRO A 68 22.80 -0.67 -1.69
CA PRO A 68 22.22 0.03 -0.56
C PRO A 68 21.20 1.07 -1.03
N LEU A 69 20.04 1.08 -0.38
CA LEU A 69 18.97 2.05 -0.58
C LEU A 69 18.70 2.75 0.75
N ALA A 70 18.77 4.08 0.75
CA ALA A 70 18.40 4.90 1.89
C ALA A 70 17.13 5.68 1.59
N PHE A 71 16.18 5.65 2.52
CA PHE A 71 15.02 6.52 2.52
C PHE A 71 15.16 7.53 3.65
N ASP A 72 15.06 8.82 3.34
CA ASP A 72 15.10 9.90 4.34
C ASP A 72 14.03 10.92 4.03
N THR A 73 13.44 11.51 5.08
CA THR A 73 12.55 12.65 4.89
C THR A 73 13.36 13.91 4.60
N VAL A 74 13.05 14.59 3.49
CA VAL A 74 13.72 15.83 3.09
C VAL A 74 12.73 16.98 2.92
N TYR A 75 13.22 18.19 3.11
CA TYR A 75 12.53 19.42 2.77
C TYR A 75 12.94 19.86 1.37
N VAL A 76 11.96 20.13 0.52
CA VAL A 76 12.15 20.55 -0.86
C VAL A 76 11.45 21.89 -1.08
N SER A 77 12.17 22.85 -1.67
CA SER A 77 11.57 24.09 -2.16
C SER A 77 12.01 24.38 -3.59
N THR A 78 11.22 25.18 -4.30
CA THR A 78 11.54 25.64 -5.65
C THR A 78 12.14 27.05 -5.58
N ASN A 79 12.82 27.50 -6.64
CA ASN A 79 13.34 28.87 -6.67
C ASN A 79 12.24 29.95 -6.77
N HIS A 80 11.00 29.56 -7.08
CA HIS A 80 9.87 30.46 -7.27
C HIS A 80 9.01 30.60 -6.00
N SER A 81 9.26 29.79 -4.96
CA SER A 81 8.51 29.78 -3.71
C SER A 81 9.42 29.56 -2.49
N ASP A 82 9.24 30.35 -1.44
CA ASP A 82 9.90 30.14 -0.14
C ASP A 82 9.18 29.06 0.72
N GLU A 83 8.13 28.43 0.19
CA GLU A 83 7.41 27.34 0.83
C GLU A 83 8.20 26.02 0.68
N PHE A 84 8.32 25.30 1.79
CA PHE A 84 8.96 23.98 1.83
C PHE A 84 7.90 22.91 1.92
N HIS A 85 8.02 21.93 1.05
CA HIS A 85 7.25 20.70 1.06
C HIS A 85 8.12 19.56 1.57
N THR A 86 7.48 18.58 2.19
CA THR A 86 8.17 17.40 2.73
C THR A 86 7.95 16.24 1.78
N PHE A 87 9.04 15.58 1.39
CA PHE A 87 9.01 14.38 0.54
C PHE A 87 9.91 13.28 1.11
N VAL A 88 9.69 12.04 0.67
CA VAL A 88 10.62 10.95 0.92
C VAL A 88 11.72 10.99 -0.15
N ALA A 89 12.94 11.30 0.25
CA ALA A 89 14.09 11.15 -0.63
C ALA A 89 14.56 9.69 -0.67
N THR A 90 14.93 9.23 -1.84
CA THR A 90 15.56 7.93 -2.07
C THR A 90 16.98 8.11 -2.57
N GLY A 91 17.94 7.59 -1.81
CA GLY A 91 19.36 7.59 -2.15
C GLY A 91 19.75 6.29 -2.84
N VAL A 92 20.33 6.39 -4.04
CA VAL A 92 20.86 5.24 -4.79
C VAL A 92 22.32 5.47 -5.20
N PRO A 93 23.22 4.47 -5.13
CA PRO A 93 24.63 4.62 -5.51
C PRO A 93 24.87 4.75 -7.03
N GLY A 94 23.81 4.92 -7.83
CA GLY A 94 23.87 5.31 -9.24
C GLY A 94 23.67 4.17 -10.26
N GLY A 95 23.07 4.53 -11.40
CA GLY A 95 23.23 3.92 -12.74
C GLY A 95 22.83 2.45 -13.00
N GLY A 96 22.41 1.67 -12.01
CA GLY A 96 21.90 0.31 -12.24
C GLY A 96 20.48 0.30 -12.83
N PRO A 97 19.90 -0.88 -13.14
CA PRO A 97 18.50 -1.03 -13.59
C PRO A 97 17.46 -0.60 -12.53
N VAL A 98 17.90 0.00 -11.43
CA VAL A 98 17.12 0.30 -10.22
C VAL A 98 16.06 1.38 -10.48
N VAL A 99 16.27 2.30 -11.43
CA VAL A 99 15.36 3.44 -11.65
C VAL A 99 14.89 3.49 -13.11
N GLN A 100 13.59 3.26 -13.32
CA GLN A 100 12.97 3.33 -14.64
C GLN A 100 12.63 4.78 -15.00
N ILE A 101 13.39 5.38 -15.91
CA ILE A 101 13.12 6.74 -16.39
C ILE A 101 12.00 6.71 -17.42
N THR A 102 11.00 7.56 -17.22
CA THR A 102 9.87 7.74 -18.14
C THR A 102 9.99 9.00 -18.99
N GLU A 103 10.67 10.03 -18.47
CA GLU A 103 10.95 11.29 -19.16
C GLU A 103 12.31 11.84 -18.74
N GLY A 104 13.02 12.51 -19.65
CA GLY A 104 14.35 13.10 -19.38
C GLY A 104 15.48 12.08 -19.34
N GLU A 105 16.46 12.35 -18.50
CA GLU A 105 17.68 11.54 -18.32
C GLU A 105 17.69 10.88 -16.95
N GLY A 106 18.44 9.78 -16.83
CA GLY A 106 18.72 9.13 -15.55
C GLY A 106 19.87 9.80 -14.81
N LEU A 107 20.03 9.47 -13.53
CA LEU A 107 21.16 9.93 -12.73
C LEU A 107 22.48 9.46 -13.35
N GLN A 108 23.46 10.36 -13.48
CA GLN A 108 24.76 10.06 -14.09
C GLN A 108 25.66 9.14 -13.22
N GLY A 109 25.24 8.83 -12.01
CA GLY A 109 25.96 7.97 -11.06
C GLY A 109 26.15 8.65 -9.72
N ASP A 110 27.00 8.07 -8.89
CA ASP A 110 27.31 8.57 -7.54
C ASP A 110 28.76 9.05 -7.45
N THR A 111 29.11 10.03 -8.28
CA THR A 111 30.48 10.53 -8.45
C THR A 111 31.05 11.20 -7.22
N HIS A 112 30.18 11.69 -6.32
CA HIS A 112 30.60 12.34 -5.08
C HIS A 112 31.21 11.34 -4.09
N TYR A 113 30.79 10.07 -4.13
CA TYR A 113 31.46 8.98 -3.45
C TYR A 113 32.62 8.42 -4.30
N ALA A 114 33.71 9.18 -4.35
CA ALA A 114 34.88 8.81 -5.14
C ALA A 114 35.90 8.04 -4.27
N ASN A 115 36.23 6.81 -4.67
CA ASN A 115 37.30 6.02 -4.05
C ASN A 115 37.11 5.81 -2.53
N GLY A 116 35.86 5.64 -2.08
CA GLY A 116 35.52 5.43 -0.68
C GLY A 116 35.44 6.71 0.17
N THR A 117 35.52 7.89 -0.45
CA THR A 117 35.43 9.18 0.26
C THR A 117 34.36 10.09 -0.35
N TYR A 118 33.88 11.06 0.44
CA TYR A 118 32.93 12.10 0.02
C TYR A 118 33.63 13.34 -0.57
N GLU A 119 34.73 13.13 -1.29
CA GLU A 119 35.55 14.21 -1.86
C GLU A 119 35.32 14.40 -3.36
N GLY A 120 34.51 13.53 -3.99
CA GLY A 120 34.18 13.64 -5.40
C GLY A 120 33.29 14.85 -5.71
N GLU A 121 33.19 15.21 -6.98
CA GLU A 121 32.26 16.26 -7.41
C GLU A 121 30.82 15.74 -7.30
N MET A 122 29.94 16.56 -6.72
CA MET A 122 28.50 16.32 -6.72
C MET A 122 27.92 16.56 -8.11
N THR A 123 27.12 15.62 -8.59
CA THR A 123 26.34 15.78 -9.83
C THR A 123 25.25 16.82 -9.64
N ARG A 124 24.68 16.91 -8.43
CA ARG A 124 23.52 17.74 -8.10
C ARG A 124 22.33 17.45 -9.00
N GLU A 125 22.17 16.19 -9.36
CA GLU A 125 21.06 15.71 -10.17
C GLU A 125 20.01 15.04 -9.30
N VAL A 126 18.76 15.23 -9.70
CA VAL A 126 17.63 14.60 -9.04
C VAL A 126 16.62 14.12 -10.06
N VAL A 127 16.03 12.96 -9.80
CA VAL A 127 14.91 12.41 -10.54
C VAL A 127 13.71 12.42 -9.62
N ILE A 128 12.57 12.92 -10.09
CA ILE A 128 11.33 13.01 -9.30
C ILE A 128 10.25 12.12 -9.92
N ASP A 129 9.19 11.81 -9.21
CA ASP A 129 8.00 11.27 -9.84
C ASP A 129 7.07 12.36 -10.39
N LYS A 130 6.01 11.93 -11.08
CA LYS A 130 5.06 12.82 -11.72
C LYS A 130 4.22 13.61 -10.71
N GLU A 131 3.81 12.98 -9.60
CA GLU A 131 3.02 13.65 -8.56
C GLU A 131 3.84 14.75 -7.86
N THR A 132 5.13 14.50 -7.64
CA THR A 132 6.09 15.51 -7.17
C THR A 132 6.22 16.68 -8.13
N ALA A 133 6.36 16.41 -9.43
CA ALA A 133 6.45 17.43 -10.47
C ALA A 133 5.19 18.30 -10.54
N ASP A 134 4.01 17.67 -10.49
CA ASP A 134 2.71 18.36 -10.51
C ASP A 134 2.49 19.18 -9.23
N THR A 135 2.86 18.64 -8.05
CA THR A 135 2.73 19.31 -6.74
C THR A 135 3.56 20.59 -6.67
N LEU A 136 4.81 20.51 -7.13
CA LEU A 136 5.73 21.65 -7.11
C LEU A 136 5.60 22.55 -8.36
N ASN A 137 4.80 22.13 -9.34
CA ASN A 137 4.64 22.77 -10.65
C ASN A 137 6.00 23.04 -11.33
N ILE A 138 6.79 21.98 -11.44
CA ILE A 138 8.15 21.97 -12.01
C ILE A 138 8.27 20.90 -13.10
N SER A 139 9.30 21.01 -13.94
CA SER A 139 9.58 20.07 -15.02
C SER A 139 11.08 19.74 -15.11
N THR A 140 11.44 18.81 -16.00
CA THR A 140 12.85 18.51 -16.28
C THR A 140 13.58 19.77 -16.72
N GLY A 141 14.79 19.98 -16.18
CA GLY A 141 15.61 21.18 -16.34
C GLY A 141 15.39 22.26 -15.28
N ASP A 142 14.33 22.20 -14.48
CA ASP A 142 14.16 23.10 -13.33
C ASP A 142 15.08 22.71 -12.17
N THR A 143 15.26 23.63 -11.23
CA THR A 143 16.08 23.42 -10.04
C THR A 143 15.28 23.51 -8.75
N VAL A 144 15.63 22.65 -7.79
CA VAL A 144 15.04 22.56 -6.46
C VAL A 144 16.10 22.60 -5.38
N ASN A 145 15.72 23.02 -4.19
CA ASN A 145 16.57 23.08 -3.01
C ASN A 145 16.18 21.95 -2.06
N ILE A 146 17.09 21.04 -1.72
CA ILE A 146 16.78 19.80 -0.99
C ILE A 146 17.68 19.62 0.23
N GLY A 147 17.13 19.27 1.39
CA GLY A 147 17.95 18.91 2.54
C GLY A 147 17.17 18.31 3.71
N GLY A 148 17.90 17.63 4.62
CA GLY A 148 17.31 17.03 5.82
C GLY A 148 16.83 18.06 6.87
N SER A 149 17.10 19.35 6.65
CA SER A 149 16.55 20.45 7.44
C SER A 149 16.28 21.65 6.54
N LEU A 150 15.39 22.55 6.97
CA LEU A 150 15.11 23.81 6.25
C LEU A 150 16.38 24.66 6.04
N ALA A 151 17.37 24.58 6.93
CA ALA A 151 18.63 25.30 6.78
C ALA A 151 19.57 24.66 5.76
N ALA A 152 19.63 23.33 5.73
CA ALA A 152 20.40 22.57 4.76
C ALA A 152 19.79 22.70 3.35
N ALA A 153 18.46 22.58 3.25
CA ALA A 153 17.75 22.66 1.97
C ALA A 153 18.08 23.96 1.23
N ARG A 154 18.05 25.11 1.90
CA ARG A 154 18.41 26.42 1.31
C ARG A 154 19.82 26.53 0.72
N GLN A 155 20.72 25.62 1.08
CA GLN A 155 22.13 25.66 0.65
C GLN A 155 22.44 24.63 -0.44
N ASN A 156 21.53 23.69 -0.68
CA ASN A 156 21.76 22.52 -1.52
C ASN A 156 20.80 22.54 -2.70
N GLN A 157 21.25 23.10 -3.82
CA GLN A 157 20.48 23.18 -5.05
C GLN A 157 20.78 21.97 -5.97
N PHE A 158 19.74 21.37 -6.52
CA PHE A 158 19.75 20.24 -7.43
C PHE A 158 18.98 20.56 -8.71
N THR A 159 19.35 19.93 -9.81
CA THR A 159 18.69 20.04 -11.12
C THR A 159 17.88 18.78 -11.39
N ILE A 160 16.64 18.96 -11.82
CA ILE A 160 15.75 17.85 -12.16
C ILE A 160 16.13 17.34 -13.54
N VAL A 161 16.69 16.13 -13.61
CA VAL A 161 17.16 15.56 -14.88
C VAL A 161 16.13 14.63 -15.52
N GLY A 162 15.23 14.05 -14.73
CA GLY A 162 14.23 13.12 -15.25
C GLY A 162 13.04 12.88 -14.33
N ILE A 163 12.08 12.12 -14.86
CA ILE A 163 10.88 11.67 -14.15
C ILE A 163 10.85 10.14 -14.09
N SER A 164 10.73 9.59 -12.88
CA SER A 164 10.65 8.15 -12.61
C SER A 164 9.52 7.81 -11.65
N PRO A 165 8.65 6.84 -11.99
CA PRO A 165 7.62 6.33 -11.10
C PRO A 165 8.11 5.17 -10.20
N THR A 166 9.38 4.80 -10.25
CA THR A 166 9.89 3.59 -9.56
C THR A 166 9.60 3.63 -8.05
N PHE A 167 10.13 4.63 -7.35
CA PHE A 167 10.01 4.68 -5.89
C PHE A 167 8.64 5.18 -5.45
N GLU A 168 7.95 5.99 -6.26
CA GLU A 168 6.53 6.32 -6.06
C GLU A 168 5.66 5.07 -5.99
N ARG A 169 5.82 4.12 -6.93
CA ARG A 169 5.07 2.86 -6.93
C ARG A 169 5.45 1.95 -5.77
N MET A 170 6.75 1.89 -5.43
CA MET A 170 7.24 1.06 -4.34
C MET A 170 6.73 1.55 -2.98
N LEU A 171 6.76 2.87 -2.76
CA LEU A 171 6.44 3.47 -1.46
C LEU A 171 4.98 3.94 -1.36
N GLY A 172 4.28 4.10 -2.48
CA GLY A 172 2.92 4.64 -2.55
C GLY A 172 2.84 6.13 -2.15
N THR A 173 3.93 6.88 -2.33
CA THR A 173 4.06 8.30 -1.97
C THR A 173 4.91 9.04 -2.99
N PRO A 174 4.70 10.36 -3.17
CA PRO A 174 5.66 11.23 -3.85
C PRO A 174 7.07 11.12 -3.26
N THR A 175 8.06 11.07 -4.14
CA THR A 175 9.46 10.75 -3.88
C THR A 175 10.42 11.61 -4.68
N VAL A 176 11.63 11.73 -4.15
CA VAL A 176 12.72 12.46 -4.77
C VAL A 176 13.96 11.56 -4.78
N THR A 177 14.44 11.17 -5.96
CA THR A 177 15.54 10.21 -6.11
C THR A 177 16.84 10.93 -6.47
N MET A 178 17.91 10.69 -5.72
CA MET A 178 19.21 11.31 -5.94
C MET A 178 20.36 10.33 -5.64
N PRO A 179 21.61 10.66 -6.01
CA PRO A 179 22.74 9.85 -5.64
C PRO A 179 22.84 9.69 -4.12
N LEU A 180 23.10 8.46 -3.66
CA LEU A 180 23.10 8.10 -2.24
C LEU A 180 24.10 8.95 -1.44
N SER A 181 25.24 9.31 -2.03
CA SER A 181 26.22 10.13 -1.33
C SER A 181 25.77 11.58 -1.17
N GLU A 182 25.06 12.10 -2.17
CA GLU A 182 24.48 13.44 -2.12
C GLU A 182 23.31 13.49 -1.15
N LEU A 183 22.53 12.41 -1.00
CA LEU A 183 21.53 12.30 0.06
C LEU A 183 22.18 12.38 1.45
N HIS A 184 23.22 11.57 1.70
CA HIS A 184 23.94 11.63 2.97
C HIS A 184 24.54 13.01 3.25
N GLN A 185 25.05 13.68 2.22
CA GLN A 185 25.56 15.03 2.33
C GLN A 185 24.44 16.04 2.65
N ALA A 186 23.28 15.89 2.04
CA ALA A 186 22.11 16.74 2.24
C ALA A 186 21.42 16.53 3.61
N THR A 187 21.51 15.32 4.18
CA THR A 187 20.96 14.98 5.50
C THR A 187 21.99 15.03 6.63
N GLY A 188 23.28 15.17 6.30
CA GLY A 188 24.37 15.28 7.28
C GLY A 188 24.80 13.94 7.89
N THR A 189 24.60 12.85 7.17
CA THR A 189 24.80 11.46 7.64
C THR A 189 26.00 10.76 6.97
N THR A 190 26.88 11.51 6.30
CA THR A 190 28.07 10.99 5.60
C THR A 190 29.02 10.19 6.50
N GLN A 191 29.03 10.44 7.81
CA GLN A 191 29.88 9.70 8.76
C GLN A 191 29.34 8.32 9.12
N THR A 192 28.03 8.12 9.07
CA THR A 192 27.37 6.88 9.49
C THR A 192 26.90 6.03 8.32
N GLU A 193 26.81 6.63 7.13
CA GLU A 193 26.37 6.02 5.87
C GLU A 193 25.14 5.11 6.01
N PRO A 194 24.03 5.66 6.55
CA PRO A 194 22.83 4.90 6.81
C PRO A 194 22.18 4.37 5.53
N ALA A 195 21.62 3.16 5.58
CA ALA A 195 20.67 2.67 4.59
C ALA A 195 19.48 2.01 5.28
N THR A 196 18.36 1.97 4.58
CA THR A 196 17.17 1.25 5.01
C THR A 196 17.28 -0.22 4.63
N PHE A 197 17.69 -0.48 3.38
CA PHE A 197 17.84 -1.83 2.84
C PHE A 197 19.15 -1.95 2.08
N ILE A 198 19.69 -3.16 2.00
CA ILE A 198 20.54 -3.54 0.87
C ILE A 198 19.74 -4.53 0.05
N THR A 199 19.55 -4.22 -1.22
CA THR A 199 18.88 -5.10 -2.17
C THR A 199 19.89 -5.96 -2.89
N ILE A 200 19.58 -7.24 -3.04
CA ILE A 200 20.48 -8.22 -3.64
C ILE A 200 19.82 -8.81 -4.89
N THR A 201 20.60 -8.85 -5.97
CA THR A 201 20.29 -9.63 -7.17
C THR A 201 21.25 -10.80 -7.22
N VAL A 202 20.71 -12.00 -7.31
CA VAL A 202 21.44 -13.27 -7.33
C VAL A 202 21.86 -13.59 -8.77
N GLU A 203 22.99 -14.27 -8.96
CA GLU A 203 23.48 -14.66 -10.27
C GLU A 203 22.51 -15.60 -11.02
N ASP A 204 22.52 -15.50 -12.36
CA ASP A 204 21.65 -16.31 -13.22
C ASP A 204 21.90 -17.81 -13.01
N GLY A 205 20.91 -18.51 -12.46
CA GLY A 205 20.95 -19.95 -12.22
C GLY A 205 21.42 -20.36 -10.82
N ALA A 206 21.83 -19.41 -9.97
CA ALA A 206 22.02 -19.65 -8.54
C ALA A 206 20.66 -19.76 -7.83
N SER A 207 20.64 -20.47 -6.70
CA SER A 207 19.42 -20.67 -5.92
C SER A 207 19.29 -19.57 -4.87
N VAL A 208 18.28 -18.72 -5.00
CA VAL A 208 17.96 -17.64 -4.05
C VAL A 208 17.92 -18.16 -2.59
N ASN A 209 17.27 -19.30 -2.35
CA ASN A 209 17.19 -19.90 -1.00
C ASN A 209 18.53 -20.41 -0.46
N THR A 210 19.49 -20.73 -1.33
CA THR A 210 20.83 -21.17 -0.90
C THR A 210 21.65 -19.94 -0.55
N VAL A 211 21.69 -18.94 -1.44
CA VAL A 211 22.35 -17.65 -1.20
C VAL A 211 21.81 -16.96 0.05
N GLN A 212 20.48 -16.98 0.27
CA GLN A 212 19.88 -16.46 1.49
C GLN A 212 20.49 -17.08 2.74
N LYS A 213 20.56 -18.41 2.81
CA LYS A 213 21.09 -19.13 3.98
C LYS A 213 22.57 -18.87 4.20
N ASP A 214 23.34 -18.83 3.11
CA ASP A 214 24.78 -18.58 3.19
C ASP A 214 25.04 -17.16 3.72
N LEU A 215 24.26 -16.18 3.27
CA LEU A 215 24.32 -14.81 3.79
C LEU A 215 23.81 -14.69 5.23
N GLU A 216 22.75 -15.42 5.61
CA GLU A 216 22.26 -15.47 7.00
C GLU A 216 23.32 -16.06 7.96
N GLU A 217 24.09 -17.07 7.52
CA GLU A 217 25.17 -17.66 8.31
C GLU A 217 26.39 -16.74 8.40
N ALA A 218 26.72 -16.04 7.30
CA ALA A 218 27.83 -15.10 7.24
C ALA A 218 27.57 -13.81 8.04
N TYR A 219 26.32 -13.35 8.08
CA TYR A 219 25.92 -12.08 8.70
C TYR A 219 24.76 -12.24 9.70
N PRO A 220 24.98 -12.93 10.84
CA PRO A 220 23.93 -13.25 11.81
C PRO A 220 23.30 -12.03 12.51
N GLU A 221 23.91 -10.85 12.40
CA GLU A 221 23.38 -9.58 12.90
C GLU A 221 22.31 -8.96 12.00
N TYR A 222 22.18 -9.42 10.75
CA TYR A 222 21.24 -8.90 9.77
C TYR A 222 20.14 -9.93 9.46
N GLU A 223 18.99 -9.43 9.04
CA GLU A 223 17.91 -10.25 8.52
C GLU A 223 17.94 -10.21 6.99
N ILE A 224 18.13 -11.38 6.39
CA ILE A 224 18.12 -11.59 4.94
C ILE A 224 16.75 -12.17 4.58
N ARG A 225 15.96 -11.42 3.81
CA ARG A 225 14.56 -11.75 3.53
C ARG A 225 14.31 -11.79 2.04
N THR A 226 13.52 -12.76 1.59
CA THR A 226 12.92 -12.75 0.24
C THR A 226 11.86 -11.65 0.13
N ASN A 227 11.39 -11.34 -1.09
CA ASN A 227 10.29 -10.38 -1.32
C ASN A 227 9.04 -10.69 -0.46
N GLN A 228 8.65 -11.97 -0.38
CA GLN A 228 7.48 -12.40 0.41
C GLN A 228 7.70 -12.22 1.92
N GLU A 229 8.89 -12.52 2.42
CA GLU A 229 9.25 -12.35 3.83
C GLU A 229 9.33 -10.88 4.20
N GLN A 230 9.92 -10.05 3.33
CA GLN A 230 10.01 -8.61 3.54
C GLN A 230 8.62 -7.95 3.55
N LEU A 231 7.76 -8.31 2.60
CA LEU A 231 6.37 -7.85 2.62
C LEU A 231 5.65 -8.29 3.91
N SER A 232 5.83 -9.56 4.30
CA SER A 232 5.24 -10.08 5.54
C SER A 232 5.72 -9.34 6.79
N ALA A 233 6.99 -8.93 6.84
CA ALA A 233 7.56 -8.14 7.92
C ALA A 233 6.93 -6.75 8.00
N VAL A 234 6.83 -6.04 6.86
CA VAL A 234 6.20 -4.71 6.78
C VAL A 234 4.72 -4.77 7.19
N LEU A 235 4.00 -5.81 6.77
CA LEU A 235 2.60 -6.02 7.15
C LEU A 235 2.44 -6.35 8.63
N GLN A 236 3.38 -7.09 9.22
CA GLN A 236 3.37 -7.45 10.64
C GLN A 236 3.45 -6.21 11.54
N GLU A 237 4.25 -5.21 11.16
CA GLU A 237 4.30 -3.96 11.92
C GLU A 237 2.99 -3.18 11.88
N GLN A 238 2.24 -3.30 10.78
CA GLN A 238 0.94 -2.65 10.61
C GLN A 238 -0.24 -3.51 11.11
N VAL A 239 0.02 -4.65 11.76
CA VAL A 239 -1.03 -5.59 12.23
C VAL A 239 -2.08 -4.90 13.08
N LEU A 240 -1.73 -3.95 13.93
CA LEU A 240 -2.71 -3.25 14.76
C LEU A 240 -3.68 -2.41 13.92
N LEU A 241 -3.17 -1.69 12.92
CA LEU A 241 -3.97 -0.88 12.01
C LEU A 241 -4.84 -1.77 11.11
N LEU A 242 -4.26 -2.83 10.56
CA LEU A 242 -4.97 -3.82 9.74
C LEU A 242 -6.05 -4.55 10.55
N ALA A 243 -5.76 -4.92 11.81
CA ALA A 243 -6.72 -5.54 12.72
C ALA A 243 -7.85 -4.57 13.08
N ALA A 244 -7.56 -3.30 13.34
CA ALA A 244 -8.56 -2.27 13.59
C ALA A 244 -9.46 -2.05 12.36
N ALA A 245 -8.88 -1.97 11.16
CA ALA A 245 -9.62 -1.87 9.91
C ALA A 245 -10.49 -3.13 9.69
N GLY A 246 -9.95 -4.32 9.92
CA GLY A 246 -10.68 -5.58 9.84
C GLY A 246 -11.84 -5.66 10.85
N ALA A 247 -11.64 -5.20 12.08
CA ALA A 247 -12.69 -5.12 13.10
C ALA A 247 -13.83 -4.17 12.67
N LEU A 248 -13.51 -3.00 12.12
CA LEU A 248 -14.50 -2.07 11.58
C LEU A 248 -15.28 -2.69 10.41
N VAL A 249 -14.61 -3.45 9.54
CA VAL A 249 -15.29 -4.21 8.49
C VAL A 249 -16.28 -5.18 9.11
N LEU A 250 -15.84 -6.04 10.04
CA LEU A 250 -16.71 -7.03 10.69
C LEU A 250 -17.90 -6.39 11.39
N LEU A 251 -17.71 -5.25 12.06
CA LEU A 251 -18.80 -4.47 12.67
C LEU A 251 -19.78 -3.94 11.62
N ALA A 252 -19.29 -3.44 10.48
CA ALA A 252 -20.13 -3.00 9.38
C ALA A 252 -20.91 -4.17 8.76
N ILE A 253 -20.29 -5.35 8.60
CA ILE A 253 -20.98 -6.56 8.13
C ILE A 253 -22.07 -6.96 9.12
N GLY A 254 -21.72 -7.08 10.40
CA GLY A 254 -22.62 -7.51 11.45
C GLY A 254 -23.84 -6.58 11.61
N SER A 255 -23.60 -5.27 11.61
CA SER A 255 -24.68 -4.27 11.66
C SER A 255 -25.56 -4.30 10.40
N GLY A 256 -24.97 -4.47 9.21
CA GLY A 256 -25.71 -4.62 7.96
C GLY A 256 -26.60 -5.87 7.95
N ILE A 257 -26.08 -7.01 8.40
CA ILE A 257 -26.87 -8.24 8.55
C ILE A 257 -28.01 -8.03 9.54
N ALA A 258 -27.72 -7.46 10.73
CA ALA A 258 -28.71 -7.24 11.77
C ALA A 258 -29.85 -6.30 11.30
N LEU A 259 -29.50 -5.23 10.59
CA LEU A 259 -30.47 -4.30 10.00
C LEU A 259 -31.34 -5.01 8.95
N THR A 260 -30.72 -5.78 8.05
CA THR A 260 -31.42 -6.51 6.98
C THR A 260 -32.39 -7.54 7.55
N VAL A 261 -31.96 -8.33 8.54
CA VAL A 261 -32.82 -9.29 9.25
C VAL A 261 -33.98 -8.57 9.94
N SER A 262 -33.71 -7.44 10.60
CA SER A 262 -34.73 -6.67 11.30
C SER A 262 -35.79 -6.13 10.35
N LEU A 263 -35.39 -5.55 9.21
CA LEU A 263 -36.29 -5.02 8.21
C LEU A 263 -37.10 -6.12 7.50
N LEU A 264 -36.47 -7.22 7.11
CA LEU A 264 -37.19 -8.34 6.49
C LEU A 264 -38.17 -8.96 7.48
N SER A 265 -37.78 -9.13 8.74
CA SER A 265 -38.68 -9.62 9.78
C SER A 265 -39.90 -8.71 9.95
N LEU A 266 -39.70 -7.39 9.92
CA LEU A 266 -40.78 -6.41 9.97
C LEU A 266 -41.72 -6.51 8.75
N VAL A 267 -41.17 -6.57 7.54
CA VAL A 267 -41.96 -6.69 6.30
C VAL A 267 -42.76 -7.99 6.29
N ILE A 268 -42.16 -9.10 6.68
CA ILE A 268 -42.88 -10.39 6.70
C ILE A 268 -43.95 -10.39 7.79
N HIS A 269 -43.69 -9.76 8.94
CA HIS A 269 -44.70 -9.59 9.98
C HIS A 269 -45.93 -8.84 9.46
N GLN A 270 -45.73 -7.77 8.68
CA GLN A 270 -46.82 -7.03 8.02
C GLN A 270 -47.58 -7.89 7.00
N GLN A 271 -46.92 -8.85 6.34
CA GLN A 271 -47.53 -9.75 5.36
C GLN A 271 -48.14 -11.03 5.97
N ARG A 272 -48.04 -11.22 7.29
CA ARG A 272 -48.43 -12.47 7.98
C ARG A 272 -49.90 -12.85 7.75
N GLN A 273 -50.82 -11.87 7.73
CA GLN A 273 -52.24 -12.11 7.47
C GLN A 273 -52.49 -12.59 6.04
N THR A 274 -51.80 -12.01 5.06
CA THR A 274 -51.86 -12.42 3.66
C THR A 274 -51.37 -13.85 3.47
N PHE A 275 -50.25 -14.21 4.12
CA PHE A 275 -49.72 -15.57 4.08
C PHE A 275 -50.64 -16.60 4.75
N ALA A 276 -51.33 -16.22 5.83
CA ALA A 276 -52.33 -17.07 6.45
C ALA A 276 -53.52 -17.35 5.51
N ALA A 277 -54.01 -16.31 4.81
CA ALA A 277 -55.09 -16.46 3.83
C ALA A 277 -54.68 -17.36 2.64
N LEU A 278 -53.46 -17.20 2.12
CA LEU A 278 -52.93 -18.06 1.05
C LEU A 278 -52.76 -19.52 1.48
N THR A 279 -52.32 -19.75 2.72
CA THR A 279 -52.21 -21.11 3.26
C THR A 279 -53.59 -21.76 3.43
N ALA A 280 -54.61 -21.00 3.81
CA ALA A 280 -55.99 -21.48 3.90
C ALA A 280 -56.58 -21.87 2.53
N GLN A 281 -56.07 -21.27 1.45
CA GLN A 281 -56.40 -21.63 0.06
C GLN A 281 -55.60 -22.83 -0.48
N GLY A 282 -54.72 -23.42 0.35
CA GLY A 282 -53.96 -24.64 0.01
C GLY A 282 -52.52 -24.41 -0.46
N ILE A 283 -52.00 -23.19 -0.39
CA ILE A 283 -50.59 -22.94 -0.72
C ILE A 283 -49.67 -23.57 0.34
N SER A 284 -48.63 -24.27 -0.10
CA SER A 284 -47.66 -24.89 0.79
C SER A 284 -46.79 -23.86 1.50
N ARG A 285 -46.48 -24.12 2.79
CA ARG A 285 -45.56 -23.27 3.56
C ARG A 285 -44.16 -23.18 2.95
N SER A 286 -43.72 -24.24 2.27
CA SER A 286 -42.44 -24.26 1.56
C SER A 286 -42.41 -23.29 0.39
N LEU A 287 -43.52 -23.14 -0.35
CA LEU A 287 -43.60 -22.17 -1.45
C LEU A 287 -43.55 -20.74 -0.90
N LEU A 288 -44.24 -20.46 0.21
CA LEU A 288 -44.18 -19.15 0.87
C LEU A 288 -42.77 -18.80 1.35
N VAL A 289 -42.07 -19.75 1.99
CA VAL A 289 -40.67 -19.56 2.41
C VAL A 289 -39.75 -19.35 1.21
N SER A 290 -39.94 -20.10 0.12
CA SER A 290 -39.17 -19.92 -1.12
C SER A 290 -39.36 -18.52 -1.71
N THR A 291 -40.57 -17.97 -1.66
CA THR A 291 -40.85 -16.60 -2.12
C THR A 291 -40.10 -15.57 -1.29
N VAL A 292 -40.08 -15.73 0.04
CA VAL A 292 -39.34 -14.83 0.95
C VAL A 292 -37.84 -14.90 0.69
N ILE A 293 -37.28 -16.11 0.50
CA ILE A 293 -35.86 -16.28 0.15
C ILE A 293 -35.56 -15.59 -1.19
N GLY A 294 -36.45 -15.70 -2.18
CA GLY A 294 -36.32 -15.01 -3.46
C GLY A 294 -36.33 -13.48 -3.32
N GLN A 295 -37.14 -12.93 -2.43
CA GLN A 295 -37.11 -11.50 -2.11
C GLN A 295 -35.75 -11.10 -1.52
N GLY A 296 -35.22 -11.88 -0.57
CA GLY A 296 -33.89 -11.66 0.00
C GLY A 296 -32.77 -11.68 -1.04
N PHE A 297 -32.83 -12.63 -1.98
CA PHE A 297 -31.89 -12.73 -3.09
C PHE A 297 -31.92 -11.48 -3.98
N ILE A 298 -33.12 -11.04 -4.39
CA ILE A 298 -33.29 -9.85 -5.24
C ILE A 298 -32.81 -8.59 -4.51
N ILE A 299 -33.15 -8.45 -3.23
CA ILE A 299 -32.70 -7.32 -2.40
C ILE A 299 -31.16 -7.33 -2.27
N GLY A 300 -30.56 -8.49 -2.04
CA GLY A 300 -29.10 -8.64 -1.99
C GLY A 300 -28.43 -8.28 -3.31
N LEU A 301 -29.03 -8.69 -4.44
CA LEU A 301 -28.52 -8.36 -5.79
C LEU A 301 -28.59 -6.86 -6.07
N ILE A 302 -29.75 -6.23 -5.85
CA ILE A 302 -29.96 -4.79 -6.08
C ILE A 302 -29.12 -3.97 -5.11
N GLY A 303 -29.10 -4.32 -3.83
CA GLY A 303 -28.30 -3.65 -2.82
C GLY A 303 -26.80 -3.77 -3.09
N GLY A 304 -26.33 -4.94 -3.53
CA GLY A 304 -24.95 -5.15 -3.97
C GLY A 304 -24.60 -4.31 -5.19
N ALA A 305 -25.47 -4.29 -6.21
CA ALA A 305 -25.27 -3.47 -7.41
C ALA A 305 -25.21 -1.96 -7.08
N ILE A 306 -26.12 -1.47 -6.24
CA ILE A 306 -26.11 -0.08 -5.77
C ILE A 306 -24.85 0.20 -4.95
N GLY A 307 -24.45 -0.73 -4.07
CA GLY A 307 -23.24 -0.61 -3.27
C GLY A 307 -21.98 -0.50 -4.12
N ILE A 308 -21.88 -1.30 -5.19
CA ILE A 308 -20.79 -1.20 -6.18
C ILE A 308 -20.83 0.15 -6.90
N LEU A 309 -22.00 0.56 -7.37
CA LEU A 309 -22.16 1.84 -8.07
C LEU A 309 -21.76 3.03 -7.19
N LEU A 310 -22.06 2.99 -5.89
CA LEU A 310 -21.67 4.00 -4.91
C LEU A 310 -20.20 3.88 -4.47
N THR A 311 -19.60 2.70 -4.60
CA THR A 311 -18.18 2.47 -4.26
C THR A 311 -17.27 3.29 -5.17
N VAL A 312 -17.53 3.31 -6.48
CA VAL A 312 -16.68 4.01 -7.46
C VAL A 312 -16.49 5.51 -7.15
N PRO A 313 -17.56 6.32 -6.97
CA PRO A 313 -17.39 7.72 -6.61
C PRO A 313 -16.82 7.90 -5.19
N ALA A 314 -17.11 6.99 -4.26
CA ALA A 314 -16.56 7.05 -2.91
C ALA A 314 -15.04 6.85 -2.89
N VAL A 315 -14.49 5.93 -3.70
CA VAL A 315 -13.03 5.79 -3.89
C VAL A 315 -12.44 7.10 -4.38
N SER A 316 -13.03 7.69 -5.43
CA SER A 316 -12.52 8.92 -6.02
C SER A 316 -12.54 10.10 -5.04
N ILE A 317 -13.62 10.25 -4.27
CA ILE A 317 -13.72 11.29 -3.24
C ILE A 317 -12.70 11.05 -2.12
N PHE A 318 -12.53 9.80 -1.69
CA PHE A 318 -11.57 9.46 -0.64
C PHE A 318 -10.14 9.74 -1.08
N ASN A 319 -9.76 9.33 -2.30
CA ASN A 319 -8.42 9.62 -2.85
C ASN A 319 -8.18 11.13 -2.93
N ARG A 320 -9.17 11.94 -3.32
CA ARG A 320 -9.05 13.41 -3.32
C ARG A 320 -8.91 14.01 -1.93
N LEU A 321 -9.64 13.48 -0.95
CA LEU A 321 -9.55 13.93 0.44
C LEU A 321 -8.22 13.51 1.08
N ALA A 322 -7.73 12.31 0.78
CA ALA A 322 -6.42 11.85 1.21
C ALA A 322 -5.30 12.70 0.59
N ALA A 323 -5.41 13.02 -0.71
CA ALA A 323 -4.50 13.94 -1.39
C ALA A 323 -4.49 15.32 -0.73
N ALA A 324 -5.66 15.87 -0.39
CA ALA A 324 -5.76 17.19 0.23
C ALA A 324 -5.25 17.26 1.68
N ILE A 325 -5.33 16.17 2.44
CA ILE A 325 -5.00 16.16 3.88
C ILE A 325 -3.57 15.67 4.12
N VAL A 326 -3.12 14.69 3.34
CA VAL A 326 -1.86 13.98 3.56
C VAL A 326 -0.93 14.03 2.34
N GLY A 327 -1.38 14.60 1.20
CA GLY A 327 -0.54 14.73 0.01
C GLY A 327 -0.41 13.46 -0.83
N PHE A 328 -1.32 12.49 -0.68
CA PHE A 328 -1.29 11.22 -1.42
C PHE A 328 -2.44 11.07 -2.42
N GLU A 329 -2.14 10.92 -3.71
CA GLU A 329 -3.08 10.39 -4.69
C GLU A 329 -3.05 8.84 -4.76
N GLY A 330 -4.13 8.21 -5.23
CA GLY A 330 -4.12 6.78 -5.58
C GLY A 330 -4.12 5.73 -4.45
N LEU A 331 -4.15 6.11 -3.17
CA LEU A 331 -4.09 5.18 -2.02
C LEU A 331 -5.08 4.00 -2.06
N LEU A 332 -6.28 4.20 -2.62
CA LEU A 332 -7.26 3.14 -2.81
C LEU A 332 -7.31 2.70 -4.28
N GLN A 333 -6.61 1.62 -4.58
CA GLN A 333 -6.81 0.86 -5.82
C GLN A 333 -7.76 -0.31 -5.55
N THR A 334 -8.79 -0.46 -6.38
CA THR A 334 -9.78 -1.54 -6.23
C THR A 334 -9.66 -2.51 -7.40
N ALA A 335 -9.08 -3.68 -7.13
CA ALA A 335 -9.01 -4.75 -8.11
C ALA A 335 -10.42 -5.21 -8.55
N PRO A 336 -10.64 -5.52 -9.84
CA PRO A 336 -11.97 -5.83 -10.38
C PRO A 336 -12.70 -6.98 -9.67
N TRP A 337 -11.96 -7.95 -9.13
CA TRP A 337 -12.52 -9.12 -8.46
C TRP A 337 -13.19 -8.79 -7.12
N ILE A 338 -12.81 -7.68 -6.45
CA ILE A 338 -13.40 -7.20 -5.18
C ILE A 338 -14.88 -6.82 -5.35
N TYR A 339 -15.25 -6.29 -6.52
CA TYR A 339 -16.63 -6.00 -6.83
C TYR A 339 -17.46 -7.29 -6.92
N GLY A 340 -16.89 -8.34 -7.51
CA GLY A 340 -17.51 -9.66 -7.60
C GLY A 340 -17.72 -10.30 -6.23
N THR A 341 -16.70 -10.30 -5.37
CA THR A 341 -16.80 -10.84 -4.01
C THR A 341 -17.75 -10.03 -3.14
N GLY A 342 -17.74 -8.70 -3.25
CA GLY A 342 -18.70 -7.82 -2.59
C GLY A 342 -20.15 -8.10 -2.97
N LEU A 343 -20.43 -8.29 -4.26
CA LEU A 343 -21.75 -8.69 -4.75
C LEU A 343 -22.15 -10.07 -4.20
N GLY A 344 -21.22 -11.04 -4.23
CA GLY A 344 -21.44 -12.38 -3.70
C GLY A 344 -21.83 -12.34 -2.22
N ILE A 345 -21.09 -11.58 -1.40
CA ILE A 345 -21.40 -11.41 0.03
C ILE A 345 -22.77 -10.76 0.21
N ALA A 346 -23.11 -9.71 -0.55
CA ALA A 346 -24.41 -9.05 -0.44
C ALA A 346 -25.58 -10.00 -0.74
N VAL A 347 -25.45 -10.84 -1.77
CA VAL A 347 -26.44 -11.86 -2.13
C VAL A 347 -26.55 -12.93 -1.05
N VAL A 348 -25.43 -13.44 -0.55
CA VAL A 348 -25.41 -14.46 0.52
C VAL A 348 -26.07 -13.91 1.79
N VAL A 349 -25.71 -12.71 2.21
CA VAL A 349 -26.28 -12.04 3.39
C VAL A 349 -27.79 -11.82 3.23
N GLY A 350 -28.23 -11.26 2.10
CA GLY A 350 -29.66 -11.03 1.84
C GLY A 350 -30.47 -12.32 1.84
N THR A 351 -29.91 -13.38 1.25
CA THR A 351 -30.54 -14.71 1.18
C THR A 351 -30.62 -15.35 2.56
N ILE A 352 -29.54 -15.34 3.34
CA ILE A 352 -29.51 -15.90 4.69
C ILE A 352 -30.49 -15.13 5.58
N ALA A 353 -30.47 -13.80 5.56
CA ALA A 353 -31.36 -12.98 6.37
C ALA A 353 -32.86 -13.27 6.09
N ALA A 354 -33.22 -13.41 4.81
CA ALA A 354 -34.57 -13.78 4.41
C ALA A 354 -34.93 -15.21 4.84
N ALA A 355 -33.99 -16.16 4.73
CA ALA A 355 -34.20 -17.53 5.18
C ALA A 355 -34.44 -17.61 6.69
N THR A 356 -33.68 -16.88 7.52
CA THR A 356 -33.89 -16.85 8.98
C THR A 356 -35.24 -16.24 9.33
N ALA A 357 -35.64 -15.15 8.67
CA ALA A 357 -36.90 -14.48 8.93
C ALA A 357 -38.10 -15.35 8.49
N GLY A 358 -38.03 -15.98 7.32
CA GLY A 358 -39.05 -16.93 6.83
C GLY A 358 -39.17 -18.17 7.71
N TRP A 359 -38.04 -18.71 8.18
CA TRP A 359 -38.04 -19.88 9.07
C TRP A 359 -38.67 -19.60 10.43
N ARG A 360 -38.37 -18.44 11.05
CA ARG A 360 -38.98 -18.03 12.34
C ARG A 360 -40.51 -18.01 12.27
N ILE A 361 -41.08 -17.56 11.16
CA ILE A 361 -42.53 -17.44 10.98
C ILE A 361 -43.18 -18.79 10.68
N SER A 362 -42.48 -19.70 9.98
CA SER A 362 -42.96 -21.08 9.77
C SER A 362 -43.16 -21.86 11.07
N ARG A 363 -42.46 -21.47 12.14
CA ARG A 363 -42.52 -22.08 13.48
C ARG A 363 -43.45 -21.38 14.47
N THR A 364 -44.01 -20.21 14.14
CA THR A 364 -44.95 -19.54 15.06
C THR A 364 -46.34 -20.19 14.92
N PRO A 365 -46.93 -20.76 16.00
CA PRO A 365 -48.22 -21.42 15.93
C PRO A 365 -49.34 -20.47 15.44
N PRO A 366 -50.30 -20.94 14.61
CA PRO A 366 -51.37 -20.10 14.06
C PRO A 366 -52.34 -19.49 15.08
N LEU A 367 -52.28 -19.89 16.36
CA LEU A 367 -53.28 -19.54 17.37
C LEU A 367 -52.95 -18.26 18.17
N GLU A 368 -51.73 -17.73 18.12
CA GLU A 368 -51.37 -16.43 18.74
C GLU A 368 -51.53 -15.24 17.77
N LEU A 369 -52.29 -15.42 16.70
CA LEU A 369 -52.31 -14.55 15.52
C LEU A 369 -53.67 -13.83 15.33
N LEU A 370 -54.60 -14.07 16.25
CA LEU A 370 -55.98 -13.56 16.23
C LEU A 370 -56.35 -12.72 17.46
N HIS A 371 -55.38 -12.36 18.32
CA HIS A 371 -55.60 -11.47 19.45
C HIS A 371 -54.72 -10.22 19.34
#